data_AF-A0A6B4P217-F1
#
_entry.id   AF-A0A6B4P217-F1
#
_cell.length_a   1.000
_cell.length_b   1.000
_cell.length_c   1.000
_cell.angle_alpha   90.00
_cell.angle_beta   90.00
_cell.angle_gamma   90.00
#
_symmetry.space_group_name_H-M   'P 1'
#
loop_
_entity.id
_entity.type
_entity.pdbx_description
1 polymer ?
#
loop_
_entity_poly.entity_id
_entity_poly.type
_entity_poly.pdbx_seq_one_letter_code
_entity_poly.pdbx_strand_id
1 'polypeptide(L)'
;MIKVAIKSKAVEQGLIPEIKMKPETRYADFQGAGVVQRTESLPENLWKARDKQQFDYLDNLIGGRPEGTTWNHSEIPGQMELTPFGIHNVTNHKGGRSPGHWAYRPVGR
;
A
#
# COMPACT_ATOMS: atom_id res chain seq x y z
N MET A 1 4.79 -21.72 -2.13
CA MET A 1 5.51 -22.30 -0.99
C MET A 1 6.86 -21.60 -0.72
N ILE A 2 7.75 -21.39 -1.71
CA ILE A 2 9.08 -20.79 -1.47
C ILE A 2 9.04 -19.30 -1.04
N LYS A 3 8.25 -18.43 -1.70
CA LYS A 3 8.21 -16.98 -1.40
C LYS A 3 7.76 -16.65 0.03
N VAL A 4 6.78 -17.40 0.54
CA VAL A 4 6.28 -17.22 1.92
C VAL A 4 7.36 -17.62 2.92
N ALA A 5 8.04 -18.75 2.71
CA ALA A 5 9.13 -19.19 3.57
C ALA A 5 10.32 -18.20 3.59
N ILE A 6 10.69 -17.64 2.43
CA ILE A 6 11.74 -16.61 2.36
C ILE A 6 11.34 -15.36 3.15
N LYS A 7 10.11 -14.87 2.96
CA LYS A 7 9.61 -13.71 3.71
C LYS A 7 9.61 -13.98 5.21
N SER A 8 9.06 -15.11 5.65
CA SER A 8 9.01 -15.48 7.06
C SER A 8 10.40 -15.53 7.69
N LYS A 9 11.36 -16.16 7.02
CA LYS A 9 12.75 -16.20 7.48
C LYS A 9 13.39 -14.80 7.54
N ALA A 10 13.09 -13.93 6.57
CA ALA A 10 13.59 -12.56 6.58
C ALA A 10 13.01 -11.73 7.75
N VAL A 11 11.74 -11.96 8.11
CA VAL A 11 11.11 -11.35 9.30
C VAL A 11 11.75 -11.90 10.58
N GLU A 12 11.90 -13.22 10.70
CA GLU A 12 12.53 -13.88 11.86
C GLU A 12 13.97 -13.41 12.09
N GLN A 13 14.70 -13.12 11.00
CA GLN A 13 16.06 -12.59 11.04
C GLN A 13 16.12 -11.06 11.20
N GLY A 14 14.99 -10.37 11.28
CA GLY A 14 14.92 -8.91 11.42
C GLY A 14 15.38 -8.13 10.18
N LEU A 15 15.48 -8.79 9.02
CA LEU A 15 15.90 -8.16 7.75
C LEU A 15 14.80 -7.29 7.14
N ILE A 16 13.53 -7.61 7.43
CA ILE A 16 12.37 -6.81 7.06
C ILE A 16 11.38 -6.76 8.23
N PRO A 17 10.60 -5.68 8.38
CA PRO A 17 9.57 -5.59 9.40
C PRO A 17 8.43 -6.58 9.14
N GLU A 18 7.81 -7.07 10.22
CA GLU A 18 6.56 -7.82 10.13
C GLU A 18 5.40 -6.86 9.86
N ILE A 19 4.71 -7.06 8.74
CA ILE A 19 3.45 -6.36 8.46
C ILE A 19 2.29 -7.22 8.92
N LYS A 20 1.63 -6.81 10.01
CA LYS A 20 0.44 -7.47 10.53
C LYS A 20 -0.78 -7.16 9.68
N MET A 21 -1.75 -8.07 9.70
CA MET A 21 -3.04 -7.86 9.05
C MET A 21 -4.04 -7.39 10.11
N LYS A 22 -4.79 -6.33 9.79
CA LYS A 22 -5.89 -5.86 10.63
C LYS A 22 -6.97 -6.95 10.68
N PRO A 23 -7.53 -7.23 11.88
CA PRO A 23 -8.64 -8.17 12.05
C PRO A 23 -9.80 -7.82 11.11
N GLU A 24 -10.58 -8.82 10.71
CA GLU A 24 -11.81 -8.70 9.90
C GLU A 24 -11.60 -8.26 8.43
N THR A 25 -10.74 -7.29 8.17
CA THR A 25 -10.60 -6.65 6.86
C THR A 25 -9.42 -7.19 6.06
N ARG A 26 -8.43 -7.80 6.72
CA ARG A 26 -7.15 -8.24 6.13
C ARG A 26 -6.37 -7.12 5.43
N TYR A 27 -6.57 -5.87 5.84
CA TYR A 27 -5.69 -4.78 5.43
C TYR A 27 -4.33 -4.92 6.08
N ALA A 28 -3.28 -4.62 5.33
CA ALA A 28 -1.93 -4.55 5.86
C ALA A 28 -1.79 -3.30 6.75
N ASP A 29 -1.26 -3.49 7.96
CA ASP A 29 -0.99 -2.39 8.89
C ASP A 29 0.43 -1.86 8.72
N PHE A 30 0.67 -1.17 7.60
CA PHE A 30 1.97 -0.55 7.31
C PHE A 30 2.31 0.55 8.32
N GLN A 31 1.30 1.29 8.80
CA GLN A 31 1.49 2.32 9.82
C GLN A 31 1.91 1.71 11.16
N GLY A 32 1.23 0.65 11.63
CA GLY A 32 1.62 -0.06 12.85
C GLY A 32 3.00 -0.71 12.77
N ALA A 33 3.47 -1.05 11.58
CA ALA A 33 4.83 -1.53 11.34
C ALA A 33 5.89 -0.41 11.21
N GLY A 34 5.49 0.87 11.26
CA GLY A 34 6.40 2.00 11.20
C GLY A 34 7.07 2.23 9.84
N VAL A 35 6.49 1.72 8.74
CA VAL A 35 7.08 1.82 7.39
C VAL A 35 6.42 2.87 6.50
N VAL A 36 5.37 3.55 6.99
CA VAL A 36 4.73 4.65 6.27
C VAL A 36 5.61 5.89 6.38
N GLN A 37 6.05 6.41 5.23
CA GLN A 37 6.88 7.61 5.15
C GLN A 37 6.04 8.88 5.10
N ARG A 38 4.88 8.80 4.44
CA ARG A 38 3.91 9.90 4.27
C ARG A 38 2.50 9.36 4.14
N THR A 39 1.53 10.18 4.52
CA THR A 39 0.12 9.90 4.32
C THR A 39 -0.51 11.12 3.67
N GLU A 40 -1.19 10.90 2.55
CA GLU A 40 -1.83 11.97 1.77
C GLU A 40 -3.28 11.61 1.43
N SER A 41 -4.09 12.63 1.17
CA SER A 41 -5.49 12.47 0.77
C SER A 41 -5.64 12.55 -0.74
N LEU A 42 -6.21 11.51 -1.33
CA LEU A 42 -6.61 11.45 -2.73
C LEU A 42 -8.02 12.05 -2.88
N PRO A 43 -8.20 13.05 -3.76
CA PRO A 43 -9.51 13.60 -4.09
C PRO A 43 -10.52 12.53 -4.55
N GLU A 44 -11.79 12.68 -4.18
CA GLU A 44 -12.83 11.68 -4.44
C GLU A 44 -13.03 11.37 -5.93
N ASN A 45 -12.91 12.38 -6.79
CA ASN A 45 -12.97 12.22 -8.24
C ASN A 45 -11.84 11.34 -8.80
N LEU A 46 -10.77 11.09 -8.04
CA LEU A 46 -9.65 10.22 -8.41
C LEU A 46 -9.73 8.83 -7.77
N TRP A 47 -10.64 8.56 -6.83
CA TRP A 47 -10.68 7.29 -6.09
C TRP A 47 -10.78 6.06 -7.00
N LYS A 48 -11.55 6.14 -8.09
CA LYS A 48 -11.72 5.05 -9.06
C LYS A 48 -10.92 5.25 -10.35
N ALA A 49 -10.00 6.21 -10.38
CA ALA A 49 -9.07 6.40 -11.49
C ALA A 49 -8.07 5.24 -11.59
N ARG A 50 -7.27 5.23 -12.67
CA ARG A 50 -6.13 4.30 -12.80
C ARG A 50 -5.06 4.64 -11.77
N ASP A 51 -4.30 3.65 -11.30
CA ASP A 51 -3.22 3.82 -10.33
C ASP A 51 -2.25 4.88 -10.85
N LYS A 52 -1.89 4.85 -12.15
CA LYS A 52 -1.05 5.89 -12.77
C LYS A 52 -1.58 7.31 -12.50
N GLN A 53 -2.87 7.57 -12.68
CA GLN A 53 -3.44 8.91 -12.49
C GLN A 53 -3.43 9.33 -11.02
N GLN A 54 -3.75 8.40 -10.12
CA GLN A 54 -3.69 8.64 -8.68
C GLN A 54 -2.26 8.92 -8.22
N PHE A 55 -1.33 8.14 -8.75
CA PHE A 55 0.09 8.18 -8.45
C PHE A 55 0.72 9.46 -8.99
N ASP A 56 0.46 9.83 -10.24
CA ASP A 56 0.91 11.10 -10.82
C ASP A 56 0.42 12.30 -9.98
N TYR A 57 -0.85 12.28 -9.53
CA TYR A 57 -1.38 13.34 -8.65
C TYR A 57 -0.61 13.43 -7.33
N LEU A 58 -0.43 12.30 -6.64
CA LEU A 58 0.24 12.26 -5.34
C LEU A 58 1.74 12.59 -5.47
N ASP A 59 2.39 12.13 -6.53
CA ASP A 59 3.79 12.42 -6.80
C ASP A 59 3.97 13.92 -7.06
N ASN A 60 3.11 14.55 -7.85
CA ASN A 60 3.12 16.00 -8.04
C ASN A 60 2.89 16.76 -6.73
N LEU A 61 1.97 16.28 -5.88
CA LEU A 61 1.67 16.90 -4.57
C LEU A 61 2.90 16.97 -3.66
N ILE A 62 3.74 15.94 -3.67
CA ILE A 62 4.93 15.86 -2.80
C ILE A 62 6.24 16.28 -3.48
N GLY A 63 6.20 16.75 -4.73
CA GLY A 63 7.38 17.19 -5.49
C GLY A 63 8.19 16.05 -6.13
N GLY A 64 7.56 14.89 -6.35
CA GLY A 64 8.15 13.70 -6.94
C GLY A 64 8.20 12.53 -5.96
N ARG A 65 7.98 11.31 -6.45
CA ARG A 65 8.07 10.11 -5.61
C ARG A 65 9.52 9.79 -5.24
N PRO A 66 9.86 9.64 -3.95
CA PRO A 66 11.14 9.11 -3.53
C PRO A 66 11.42 7.72 -4.14
N GLU A 67 12.67 7.50 -4.55
CA GLU A 67 13.08 6.21 -5.11
C GLU A 67 12.83 5.04 -4.13
N GLY A 68 12.41 3.89 -4.66
CA GLY A 68 12.16 2.70 -3.85
C GLY A 68 10.84 2.71 -3.08
N THR A 69 9.92 3.65 -3.34
CA THR A 69 8.62 3.76 -2.67
C THR A 69 7.42 3.55 -3.62
N THR A 70 6.25 3.28 -3.03
CA THR A 70 4.97 3.18 -3.73
C THR A 70 3.84 3.67 -2.83
N TRP A 71 2.74 4.10 -3.42
CA TRP A 71 1.52 4.37 -2.67
C TRP A 71 0.73 3.10 -2.42
N ASN A 72 0.33 2.91 -1.17
CA ASN A 72 -0.60 1.90 -0.70
C ASN A 72 -1.99 2.53 -0.51
N HIS A 73 -3.04 1.86 -0.99
CA HIS A 73 -4.42 2.26 -0.72
C HIS A 73 -4.83 1.74 0.66
N SER A 74 -4.92 2.63 1.65
CA SER A 74 -5.24 2.25 3.02
C SER A 74 -6.72 1.88 3.19
N GLU A 75 -7.08 1.44 4.40
CA GLU A 75 -8.47 1.12 4.74
C GLU A 75 -9.37 2.34 4.85
N ILE A 76 -8.79 3.52 5.04
CA ILE A 76 -9.52 4.78 5.14
C ILE A 76 -9.77 5.30 3.72
N PRO A 77 -11.03 5.52 3.29
CA PRO A 77 -11.32 6.02 1.95
C PRO A 77 -10.57 7.31 1.62
N GLY A 78 -9.91 7.31 0.46
CA GLY A 78 -9.10 8.44 -0.01
C GLY A 78 -7.72 8.55 0.64
N GLN A 79 -7.41 7.81 1.71
CA GLN A 79 -6.09 7.87 2.32
C GLN A 79 -5.08 6.99 1.57
N MET A 80 -3.97 7.61 1.19
CA MET A 80 -2.86 6.98 0.46
C MET A 80 -1.61 7.04 1.33
N GLU A 81 -0.96 5.89 1.51
CA GLU A 81 0.25 5.77 2.35
C GLU A 81 1.47 5.52 1.46
N LEU A 82 2.48 6.38 1.55
CA LEU A 82 3.76 6.18 0.87
C LEU A 82 4.60 5.18 1.67
N THR A 83 4.92 4.03 1.07
CA THR A 83 5.62 2.92 1.72
C THR A 83 6.76 2.40 0.86
N PRO A 84 7.78 1.71 1.43
CA PRO A 84 8.81 1.04 0.64
C PRO A 84 8.20 -0.01 -0.30
N PHE A 85 8.53 0.09 -1.59
CA PHE A 85 7.99 -0.77 -2.65
C PHE A 85 8.24 -2.26 -2.36
N GLY A 86 9.44 -2.62 -1.91
CA GLY A 86 9.79 -4.00 -1.60
C GLY A 86 8.90 -4.60 -0.51
N ILE A 87 8.69 -3.86 0.58
CA ILE A 87 7.85 -4.28 1.71
C ILE A 87 6.38 -4.41 1.30
N HIS A 88 5.88 -3.45 0.52
CA HIS A 88 4.53 -3.51 -0.04
C HIS A 88 4.36 -4.72 -0.96
N ASN A 89 5.30 -4.96 -1.89
CA ASN A 89 5.21 -6.01 -2.91
C ASN A 89 5.28 -7.44 -2.33
N VAL A 90 5.99 -7.65 -1.20
CA VAL A 90 6.04 -8.95 -0.52
C VAL A 90 4.91 -9.15 0.50
N THR A 91 4.06 -8.14 0.69
CA THR A 91 2.93 -8.22 1.62
C THR A 91 1.66 -8.60 0.86
N ASN A 92 1.21 -9.85 1.02
CA ASN A 92 -0.05 -10.29 0.45
C ASN A 92 -1.21 -9.80 1.33
N HIS A 93 -1.95 -8.79 0.87
CA HIS A 93 -2.98 -8.10 1.66
C HIS A 93 -4.21 -7.73 0.82
N LYS A 94 -5.32 -7.42 1.52
CA LYS A 94 -6.40 -6.62 0.93
C LYS A 94 -6.05 -5.15 1.11
N GLY A 95 -6.42 -4.32 0.14
CA GLY A 95 -6.20 -2.87 0.17
C GLY A 95 -7.42 -2.14 -0.35
N GLY A 96 -7.38 -0.80 -0.39
CA GLY A 96 -8.49 0.00 -0.93
C GLY A 96 -8.84 -0.34 -2.39
N ARG A 97 -7.91 -0.98 -3.12
CA ARG A 97 -8.08 -1.47 -4.50
C ARG A 97 -8.72 -2.85 -4.62
N SER A 98 -8.98 -3.56 -3.51
CA SER A 98 -9.63 -4.87 -3.53
C SER A 98 -11.11 -4.78 -3.94
N PRO A 99 -11.70 -5.83 -4.57
CA PRO A 99 -13.12 -5.85 -4.91
C PRO A 99 -14.03 -5.47 -3.74
N GLY A 100 -14.93 -4.51 -3.98
CA GLY A 100 -15.87 -3.99 -2.97
C GLY A 100 -15.33 -2.87 -2.08
N HIS A 101 -14.08 -2.42 -2.28
CA HIS A 101 -13.44 -1.37 -1.48
C HIS A 101 -13.44 -0.02 -2.21
N TRP A 102 -13.11 1.06 -1.51
CA TRP A 102 -13.35 2.45 -1.94
C TRP A 102 -12.68 2.83 -3.27
N ALA A 103 -11.48 2.29 -3.54
CA ALA A 103 -10.74 2.52 -4.77
C ALA A 103 -10.92 1.37 -5.79
N TYR A 104 -11.86 0.45 -5.59
CA TYR A 104 -12.03 -0.67 -6.51
C TYR A 104 -12.38 -0.21 -7.93
N ARG A 105 -11.66 -0.80 -8.89
CA ARG A 105 -11.92 -0.65 -10.32
C ARG A 105 -11.84 -2.04 -10.98
N PRO A 106 -12.82 -2.42 -11.81
CA PRO A 106 -12.86 -3.77 -12.39
C PRO A 106 -11.78 -4.04 -13.44
N VAL A 107 -11.20 -2.99 -14.04
CA VAL A 107 -10.16 -3.08 -15.08
C VAL A 107 -9.10 -2.01 -14.87
N GLY A 108 -7.88 -2.27 -15.35
CA GLY A 108 -6.77 -1.31 -15.42
C GLY A 108 -6.38 -0.72 -14.06
N ARG A 109 -5.64 -1.51 -13.27
CA ARG A 109 -4.74 -0.96 -12.24
C ARG A 109 -3.87 0.09 -12.91
#